data_AF-A0A517YP09-F1
#
_entry.id   AF-A0A517YP09-F1
#
_cell.length_a   1.000
_cell.length_b   1.000
_cell.length_c   1.000
_cell.angle_alpha   90.00
_cell.angle_beta   90.00
_cell.angle_gamma   90.00
#
_symmetry.space_group_name_H-M   'P 1'
#
loop_
_entity.id
_entity.type
_entity.pdbx_description
1 polymer ?
#
loop_
_entity_poly.entity_id
_entity_poly.type
_entity_poly.pdbx_seq_one_letter_code
_entity_poly.pdbx_strand_id
1 'polypeptide(L)'
;MTEAVSSPHPNAWTKLPRWQLLTIMVGFPLAYWINGLMPWCYGLFVKRDHSFFIPFGLSVCLLHWASLLAALYFLRQAGGRPSDLGFHMRVGGMVALVVTVVVVGGLLIAVRRAWPIFEAPPNDVRFYYPFTLAERCFFIFMALSAGICEEIVYRGFAISALQGRGWRTWQAVVLSTLSFVFIHGIASIFMFPFLFLAGLLYAGIFLWRKDLTLAIWLHALFDVMAVMAI
;
A
#
# COMPACT_ATOMS: atom_id res chain seq x y z
N MET A 1 13.64 -33.74 -24.72
CA MET A 1 13.43 -32.42 -25.34
C MET A 1 13.00 -31.48 -24.24
N THR A 2 13.93 -30.66 -23.74
CA THR A 2 13.68 -29.61 -22.76
C THR A 2 13.06 -28.43 -23.49
N GLU A 3 11.78 -28.17 -23.26
CA GLU A 3 11.15 -26.93 -23.70
C GLU A 3 11.89 -25.76 -23.07
N ALA A 4 12.50 -24.94 -23.92
CA ALA A 4 13.04 -23.65 -23.52
C ALA A 4 11.88 -22.82 -22.98
N VAL A 5 11.88 -22.58 -21.67
CA VAL A 5 11.09 -21.54 -21.02
C VAL A 5 11.37 -20.26 -21.79
N SER A 6 10.41 -19.80 -22.57
CA SER A 6 10.50 -18.56 -23.31
C SER A 6 10.86 -17.45 -22.33
N SER A 7 12.09 -16.93 -22.47
CA SER A 7 12.46 -15.69 -21.82
C SER A 7 11.42 -14.65 -22.26
N PRO A 8 10.64 -14.05 -21.35
CA PRO A 8 9.72 -13.02 -21.78
C PRO A 8 10.58 -11.92 -22.39
N HIS A 9 10.33 -11.56 -23.64
CA HIS A 9 10.87 -10.35 -24.20
C HIS A 9 10.71 -9.24 -23.15
N PRO A 10 11.75 -8.48 -22.79
CA PRO A 10 11.61 -7.41 -21.83
C PRO A 10 10.49 -6.50 -22.34
N ASN A 11 9.36 -6.51 -21.64
CA ASN A 11 8.17 -5.77 -22.05
C ASN A 11 8.62 -4.34 -22.35
N ALA A 12 8.27 -3.81 -23.53
CA ALA A 12 8.80 -2.54 -24.01
C ALA A 12 8.67 -1.39 -22.98
N TRP A 13 7.62 -1.46 -22.14
CA TRP A 13 7.36 -0.51 -21.07
C TRP A 13 8.43 -0.49 -19.98
N THR A 14 9.26 -1.51 -19.84
CA THR A 14 10.28 -1.57 -18.77
C THR A 14 11.49 -0.65 -19.04
N LYS A 15 11.60 -0.09 -20.24
CA LYS A 15 12.66 0.87 -20.64
C LYS A 15 12.27 2.33 -20.39
N LEU A 16 11.69 2.63 -19.23
CA LEU A 16 11.30 4.00 -18.86
C LEU A 16 12.54 4.90 -18.66
N PRO A 17 12.44 6.22 -18.90
CA PRO A 17 13.41 7.19 -18.42
C PRO A 17 13.69 7.02 -16.92
N ARG A 18 14.96 7.18 -16.49
CA ARG A 18 15.37 6.99 -15.08
C ARG A 18 14.61 7.90 -14.13
N TRP A 19 14.34 9.15 -14.55
CA TRP A 19 13.63 10.12 -13.72
C TRP A 19 12.21 9.64 -13.35
N GLN A 20 11.51 8.93 -14.23
CA GLN A 20 10.17 8.41 -13.93
C GLN A 20 10.21 7.35 -12.82
N LEU A 21 11.20 6.46 -12.85
CA LEU A 21 11.41 5.49 -11.79
C LEU A 21 11.82 6.20 -10.48
N LEU A 22 12.71 7.19 -10.55
CA LEU A 22 13.14 7.96 -9.38
C LEU A 22 11.98 8.76 -8.76
N THR A 23 11.07 9.30 -9.57
CA THR A 23 9.85 9.95 -9.08
C THR A 23 9.01 9.00 -8.23
N ILE A 24 8.83 7.76 -8.67
CA ILE A 24 8.09 6.74 -7.92
C ILE A 24 8.84 6.28 -6.67
N MET A 25 10.11 5.90 -6.83
CA MET A 25 10.88 5.23 -5.78
C MET A 25 11.50 6.16 -4.75
N VAL A 26 11.64 7.45 -5.06
CA VAL A 26 12.28 8.44 -4.20
C VAL A 26 11.40 9.68 -4.05
N GLY A 27 10.87 10.21 -5.16
CA GLY A 27 10.03 11.41 -5.14
C GLY A 27 8.79 11.28 -4.27
N PHE A 28 8.01 10.21 -4.43
CA PHE A 28 6.84 9.97 -3.57
C PHE A 28 7.22 9.70 -2.11
N PRO A 29 8.17 8.80 -1.76
CA PRO A 29 8.63 8.68 -0.38
C PRO A 29 9.04 10.01 0.26
N LEU A 30 9.76 10.88 -0.46
CA LEU A 30 10.07 12.24 0.01
C LEU A 30 8.81 13.09 0.22
N ALA A 31 7.83 13.03 -0.69
CA ALA A 31 6.56 13.73 -0.53
C ALA A 31 5.78 13.26 0.71
N TYR A 32 5.80 11.96 1.03
CA TYR A 32 5.21 11.42 2.26
C TYR A 32 5.96 11.90 3.51
N TRP A 33 7.28 12.01 3.47
CA TRP A 33 8.06 12.60 4.56
C TRP A 33 7.74 14.07 4.77
N ILE A 34 7.64 14.85 3.69
CA ILE A 34 7.20 16.25 3.74
C ILE A 34 5.77 16.35 4.30
N ASN A 35 4.88 15.45 3.88
CA ASN A 35 3.53 15.36 4.44
C ASN A 35 3.55 15.12 5.96
N GLY A 36 4.52 14.34 6.45
CA GLY A 36 4.78 14.13 7.88
C GLY A 36 5.08 15.41 8.68
N LEU A 37 5.47 16.50 8.02
CA LEU A 37 5.73 17.81 8.63
C LEU A 37 4.53 18.77 8.58
N MET A 38 3.43 18.37 7.94
CA MET A 38 2.27 19.23 7.73
C MET A 38 1.41 19.37 9.01
N PRO A 39 0.58 20.43 9.12
CA PRO A 39 -0.20 20.72 10.32
C PRO A 39 -1.10 19.57 10.79
N TRP A 40 -1.63 18.77 9.87
CA TRP A 40 -2.46 17.60 10.22
C TRP A 40 -1.66 16.46 10.85
N CYS A 41 -0.43 16.20 10.40
CA CYS A 41 0.44 15.23 11.04
C CYS A 41 0.88 15.71 12.42
N TYR A 42 1.27 16.97 12.55
CA TYR A 42 1.65 17.56 13.83
C TYR A 42 0.47 17.60 14.80
N GLY A 43 -0.70 18.01 14.34
CA GLY A 43 -1.94 18.02 15.12
C GLY A 43 -2.33 16.64 15.63
N LEU A 44 -2.34 15.65 14.73
CA LEU A 44 -2.70 14.29 15.09
C LEU A 44 -1.66 13.64 16.02
N PHE A 45 -0.38 13.66 15.67
CA PHE A 45 0.64 12.84 16.34
C PHE A 45 1.35 13.52 17.49
N VAL A 46 1.52 14.85 17.44
CA VAL A 46 2.23 15.61 18.49
C VAL A 46 1.25 16.23 19.47
N LYS A 47 0.23 16.94 18.95
CA LYS A 47 -0.81 17.53 19.80
C LYS A 47 -1.86 16.53 20.27
N ARG A 48 -1.88 15.32 19.71
CA ARG A 48 -2.85 14.26 20.04
C ARG A 48 -4.30 14.68 19.82
N ASP A 49 -4.52 15.56 18.86
CA ASP A 49 -5.82 16.14 18.55
C ASP A 49 -6.49 15.31 17.44
N HIS A 50 -7.53 14.58 17.82
CA HIS A 50 -8.26 13.69 16.94
C HIS A 50 -8.99 14.41 15.80
N SER A 51 -9.23 15.72 15.89
CA SER A 51 -9.83 16.49 14.79
C SER A 51 -9.00 16.44 13.51
N PHE A 52 -7.71 16.13 13.61
CA PHE A 52 -6.80 15.96 12.48
C PHE A 52 -6.78 14.54 11.88
N PHE A 53 -7.53 13.59 12.41
CA PHE A 53 -7.57 12.20 11.91
C PHE A 53 -7.99 12.14 10.44
N ILE A 54 -9.12 12.78 10.09
CA ILE A 54 -9.61 12.82 8.70
C ILE A 54 -8.69 13.63 7.79
N PRO A 55 -8.25 14.87 8.15
CA PRO A 55 -7.27 15.60 7.34
C PRO A 55 -5.98 14.82 7.07
N PHE A 56 -5.44 14.14 8.08
CA PHE A 56 -4.27 13.27 7.92
C PHE A 56 -4.56 12.15 6.92
N GLY A 57 -5.63 11.37 7.14
CA GLY A 57 -5.98 10.27 6.26
C GLY A 57 -6.24 10.72 4.82
N LEU A 58 -6.90 11.87 4.62
CA LEU A 58 -7.12 12.43 3.28
C LEU A 58 -5.81 12.78 2.59
N SER A 59 -4.86 13.40 3.29
CA SER A 59 -3.54 13.71 2.74
C SER A 59 -2.81 12.44 2.28
N VAL A 60 -2.91 11.37 3.07
CA VAL A 60 -2.32 10.07 2.77
C VAL A 60 -3.01 9.43 1.57
N CYS A 61 -4.34 9.42 1.51
CA CYS A 61 -5.08 8.93 0.35
C CYS A 61 -4.72 9.67 -0.94
N LEU A 62 -4.61 11.00 -0.89
CA LEU A 62 -4.21 11.81 -2.04
C LEU A 62 -2.83 11.41 -2.58
N LEU A 63 -1.86 11.19 -1.69
CA LEU A 63 -0.53 10.72 -2.08
C LEU A 63 -0.54 9.30 -2.67
N HIS A 64 -1.34 8.39 -2.10
CA HIS A 64 -1.49 7.03 -2.62
C HIS A 64 -2.01 7.03 -4.05
N TRP A 65 -3.15 7.69 -4.27
CA TRP A 65 -3.76 7.77 -5.58
C TRP A 65 -2.91 8.57 -6.56
N ALA A 66 -2.22 9.64 -6.12
CA ALA A 66 -1.28 10.37 -6.97
C ALA A 66 -0.11 9.48 -7.42
N SER A 67 0.45 8.66 -6.52
CA SER A 67 1.54 7.74 -6.85
C SER A 67 1.11 6.64 -7.82
N LEU A 68 -0.10 6.09 -7.61
CA LEU A 68 -0.69 5.12 -8.52
C LEU A 68 -0.93 5.73 -9.90
N LEU A 69 -1.55 6.92 -9.96
CA LEU A 69 -1.82 7.62 -11.21
C LEU A 69 -0.53 7.94 -11.96
N ALA A 70 0.53 8.37 -11.26
CA ALA A 70 1.83 8.61 -11.86
C ALA A 70 2.45 7.31 -12.42
N ALA A 71 2.42 6.20 -11.67
CA ALA A 71 2.91 4.91 -12.12
C ALA A 71 2.15 4.40 -13.36
N LEU A 72 0.82 4.51 -13.35
CA LEU A 72 -0.04 4.13 -14.49
C LEU A 72 0.16 5.06 -15.70
N TYR A 73 0.40 6.34 -15.48
CA TYR A 73 0.72 7.30 -16.54
C TYR A 73 2.05 6.96 -17.20
N PHE A 74 3.11 6.73 -16.41
CA PHE A 74 4.42 6.34 -16.93
C PHE A 74 4.37 4.98 -17.65
N LEU A 75 3.65 4.01 -17.08
CA LEU A 75 3.40 2.71 -17.72
C LEU A 75 2.78 2.89 -19.11
N ARG A 76 1.69 3.67 -19.22
CA ARG A 76 0.99 3.92 -20.47
C ARG A 76 1.84 4.69 -21.48
N GLN A 77 2.61 5.69 -21.02
CA GLN A 77 3.54 6.41 -21.89
C GLN A 77 4.56 5.48 -22.56
N ALA A 78 5.00 4.44 -21.87
CA ALA A 78 5.92 3.45 -22.42
C ALA A 78 5.21 2.26 -23.11
N GLY A 79 3.91 2.39 -23.41
CA GLY A 79 3.13 1.39 -24.14
C GLY A 79 2.69 0.18 -23.32
N GLY A 80 2.87 0.21 -22.00
CA GLY A 80 2.44 -0.85 -21.08
C GLY A 80 0.97 -0.77 -20.71
N ARG A 81 0.45 -1.88 -20.20
CA ARG A 81 -0.93 -2.04 -19.72
C ARG A 81 -0.93 -2.46 -18.26
N PRO A 82 -1.97 -2.13 -17.47
CA PRO A 82 -2.05 -2.56 -16.07
C PRO A 82 -1.89 -4.07 -15.87
N SER A 83 -2.35 -4.89 -16.83
CA SER A 83 -2.14 -6.33 -16.83
C SER A 83 -0.67 -6.74 -16.82
N ASP A 84 0.22 -5.91 -17.39
CA ASP A 84 1.65 -6.18 -17.42
C ASP A 84 2.30 -6.01 -16.04
N LEU A 85 1.60 -5.38 -15.10
CA LEU A 85 1.98 -5.27 -13.69
C LEU A 85 1.50 -6.47 -12.86
N GLY A 86 0.83 -7.45 -13.47
CA GLY A 86 0.15 -8.54 -12.75
C GLY A 86 -1.21 -8.15 -12.19
N PHE A 87 -1.81 -7.04 -12.65
CA PHE A 87 -3.14 -6.63 -12.23
C PHE A 87 -4.22 -7.19 -13.16
N HIS A 88 -4.79 -8.35 -12.80
CA HIS A 88 -5.80 -9.05 -13.60
C HIS A 88 -7.20 -9.06 -12.98
N MET A 89 -7.40 -8.32 -11.90
CA MET A 89 -8.64 -8.35 -11.14
C MET A 89 -9.82 -7.81 -11.94
N ARG A 90 -10.84 -8.65 -12.15
CA ARG A 90 -12.10 -8.27 -12.79
C ARG A 90 -13.00 -7.52 -11.81
N VAL A 91 -14.03 -6.84 -12.34
CA VAL A 91 -15.02 -6.10 -11.52
C VAL A 91 -15.62 -6.98 -10.42
N GLY A 92 -15.99 -8.23 -10.71
CA GLY A 92 -16.48 -9.17 -9.69
C GLY A 92 -15.47 -9.44 -8.56
N GLY A 93 -14.18 -9.50 -8.89
CA GLY A 93 -13.11 -9.64 -7.89
C GLY A 93 -12.93 -8.37 -7.05
N MET A 94 -13.09 -7.19 -7.64
CA MET A 94 -13.09 -5.92 -6.90
C MET A 94 -14.27 -5.80 -5.95
N VAL A 95 -15.47 -6.18 -6.39
CA VAL A 95 -16.65 -6.24 -5.53
C VAL A 95 -16.42 -7.23 -4.39
N ALA A 96 -15.89 -8.42 -4.69
CA ALA A 96 -15.57 -9.41 -3.66
C ALA A 96 -14.55 -8.87 -2.64
N LEU A 97 -13.50 -8.17 -3.09
CA LEU A 97 -12.50 -7.55 -2.20
C LEU A 97 -13.16 -6.55 -1.25
N VAL A 98 -13.94 -5.61 -1.81
CA VAL A 98 -14.64 -4.59 -1.01
C VAL A 98 -15.58 -5.25 0.00
N VAL A 99 -16.40 -6.21 -0.44
CA VAL A 99 -17.31 -6.94 0.43
C VAL A 99 -16.54 -7.66 1.54
N THR A 100 -15.46 -8.38 1.21
CA THR A 100 -14.67 -9.11 2.19
C THR A 100 -14.04 -8.16 3.21
N VAL A 101 -13.43 -7.05 2.81
CA VAL A 101 -12.83 -6.10 3.74
C VAL A 101 -13.89 -5.44 4.63
N VAL A 102 -15.05 -5.08 4.07
CA VAL A 102 -16.17 -4.51 4.85
C VAL A 102 -16.75 -5.52 5.84
N VAL A 103 -16.98 -6.77 5.41
CA VAL A 103 -17.52 -7.83 6.27
C VAL A 103 -16.53 -8.19 7.37
N VAL A 104 -15.25 -8.40 7.03
CA VAL A 104 -14.21 -8.69 8.02
C VAL A 104 -14.07 -7.53 8.99
N GLY A 105 -13.97 -6.28 8.51
CA GLY A 105 -13.94 -5.10 9.36
C GLY A 105 -15.15 -5.00 10.30
N GLY A 106 -16.36 -5.27 9.80
CA GLY A 106 -17.58 -5.29 10.60
C GLY A 106 -17.61 -6.40 11.65
N LEU A 107 -17.19 -7.62 11.28
CA LEU A 107 -17.09 -8.77 12.19
C LEU A 107 -16.07 -8.51 13.30
N LEU A 108 -14.93 -7.95 12.95
CA LEU A 108 -13.89 -7.53 13.88
C LEU A 108 -14.47 -6.56 14.93
N ILE A 109 -15.15 -5.50 14.49
CA ILE A 109 -15.84 -4.56 15.38
C ILE A 109 -16.86 -5.27 16.29
N ALA A 110 -17.66 -6.19 15.73
CA ALA A 110 -18.67 -6.92 16.48
C ALA A 110 -18.06 -7.83 17.55
N VAL A 111 -17.03 -8.61 17.20
CA VAL A 111 -16.30 -9.49 18.12
C VAL A 111 -15.71 -8.69 19.27
N ARG A 112 -15.06 -7.56 18.96
CA ARG A 112 -14.47 -6.69 19.98
C ARG A 112 -15.52 -6.16 20.97
N ARG A 113 -16.69 -5.73 20.47
CA ARG A 113 -17.79 -5.25 21.32
C ARG A 113 -18.43 -6.35 22.17
N ALA A 114 -18.48 -7.58 21.66
CA ALA A 114 -19.11 -8.70 22.32
C ALA A 114 -18.20 -9.36 23.37
N TRP A 115 -16.88 -9.21 23.26
CA TRP A 115 -15.92 -9.93 24.10
C TRP A 115 -15.20 -9.01 25.10
N PRO A 116 -15.50 -9.12 26.42
CA PRO A 116 -15.01 -8.18 27.45
C PRO A 116 -13.49 -8.18 27.68
N ILE A 117 -12.74 -9.11 27.09
CA ILE A 117 -11.27 -9.19 27.23
C ILE A 117 -10.58 -8.04 26.48
N PHE A 118 -11.25 -7.42 25.51
CA PHE A 118 -10.71 -6.29 24.78
C PHE A 118 -11.00 -5.02 25.56
N GLU A 119 -10.09 -4.67 26.45
CA GLU A 119 -10.15 -3.39 27.14
C GLU A 119 -10.12 -2.25 26.11
N ALA A 120 -10.85 -1.17 26.43
CA ALA A 120 -10.77 0.04 25.65
C ALA A 120 -9.30 0.52 25.64
N PRO A 121 -8.78 1.01 24.51
CA PRO A 121 -7.41 1.48 24.46
C PRO A 121 -7.25 2.60 25.49
N PRO A 122 -6.08 2.68 26.14
CA PRO A 122 -5.84 3.78 27.04
C PRO A 122 -6.01 5.11 26.28
N ASN A 123 -6.47 6.13 27.00
CA ASN A 123 -6.90 7.40 26.39
C ASN A 123 -5.79 8.08 25.56
N ASP A 124 -4.54 7.71 25.80
CA ASP A 124 -3.33 8.21 25.18
C ASP A 124 -3.03 7.62 23.79
N VAL A 125 -3.79 6.63 23.31
CA VAL A 125 -3.67 6.11 21.94
C VAL A 125 -4.94 6.28 21.12
N ARG A 126 -5.99 6.82 21.74
CA ARG A 126 -7.30 6.98 21.12
C ARG A 126 -7.26 7.82 19.84
N PHE A 127 -6.49 8.90 19.83
CA PHE A 127 -6.45 9.80 18.69
C PHE A 127 -5.95 9.16 17.38
N TYR A 128 -5.26 8.01 17.43
CA TYR A 128 -4.77 7.27 16.25
C TYR A 128 -5.84 6.48 15.51
N TYR A 129 -7.00 6.23 16.12
CA TYR A 129 -7.93 5.21 15.67
C TYR A 129 -9.34 5.75 15.42
N PRO A 130 -10.13 5.13 14.52
CA PRO A 130 -11.47 5.62 14.16
C PRO A 130 -12.53 5.30 15.23
N PHE A 131 -13.24 6.32 15.73
CA PHE A 131 -14.31 6.19 16.71
C PHE A 131 -15.69 6.10 16.08
N THR A 132 -16.00 7.06 15.21
CA THR A 132 -17.33 7.22 14.65
C THR A 132 -17.55 6.24 13.49
N LEU A 133 -18.82 5.99 13.14
CA LEU A 133 -19.13 5.18 11.96
C LEU A 133 -18.51 5.79 10.69
N ALA A 134 -18.54 7.12 10.56
CA ALA A 134 -17.95 7.83 9.44
C ALA A 134 -16.43 7.60 9.36
N GLU A 135 -15.71 7.74 10.48
CA GLU A 135 -14.27 7.48 10.54
C GLU A 135 -13.94 6.01 10.24
N ARG A 136 -14.76 5.06 10.72
CA ARG A 136 -14.56 3.63 10.45
C ARG A 136 -14.76 3.30 8.97
N CYS A 137 -15.82 3.82 8.35
CA CYS A 137 -16.03 3.71 6.91
C CYS A 137 -14.88 4.34 6.12
N PHE A 138 -14.42 5.52 6.55
CA PHE A 138 -13.28 6.19 5.93
C PHE A 138 -11.99 5.37 6.08
N PHE A 139 -11.71 4.81 7.26
CA PHE A 139 -10.54 3.97 7.50
C PHE A 139 -10.55 2.69 6.66
N ILE A 140 -11.72 2.04 6.51
CA ILE A 140 -11.89 0.89 5.60
C ILE A 140 -11.55 1.31 4.16
N PHE A 141 -12.03 2.48 3.72
CA PHE A 141 -11.68 3.02 2.40
C PHE A 141 -10.17 3.29 2.26
N MET A 142 -9.51 3.79 3.31
CA MET A 142 -8.05 3.98 3.33
C MET A 142 -7.31 2.66 3.21
N ALA A 143 -7.67 1.64 3.99
CA ALA A 143 -7.08 0.30 3.95
C ALA A 143 -7.19 -0.34 2.55
N LEU A 144 -8.37 -0.21 1.91
CA LEU A 144 -8.56 -0.64 0.52
C LEU A 144 -7.67 0.16 -0.45
N SER A 145 -7.59 1.48 -0.27
CA SER A 145 -6.78 2.35 -1.11
C SER A 145 -5.28 2.03 -1.00
N ALA A 146 -4.77 1.83 0.21
CA ALA A 146 -3.39 1.43 0.49
C ALA A 146 -3.06 0.09 -0.16
N GLY A 147 -3.84 -0.95 0.13
CA GLY A 147 -3.66 -2.28 -0.46
C GLY A 147 -3.67 -2.28 -2.00
N ILE A 148 -4.51 -1.47 -2.64
CA ILE A 148 -4.52 -1.36 -4.12
C ILE A 148 -3.33 -0.54 -4.63
N CYS A 149 -3.15 0.68 -4.12
CA CYS A 149 -2.17 1.61 -4.65
C CYS A 149 -0.74 1.12 -4.41
N GLU A 150 -0.43 0.69 -3.20
CA GLU A 150 0.93 0.32 -2.80
C GLU A 150 1.39 -0.98 -3.48
N GLU A 151 0.49 -1.95 -3.66
CA GLU A 151 0.83 -3.19 -4.34
C GLU A 151 1.08 -2.96 -5.84
N ILE A 152 0.23 -2.16 -6.50
CA ILE A 152 0.45 -1.82 -7.91
C ILE A 152 1.75 -1.01 -8.10
N VAL A 153 2.01 -0.03 -7.24
CA VAL A 153 3.17 0.87 -7.38
C VAL A 153 4.48 0.15 -7.05
N TYR A 154 4.56 -0.53 -5.91
CA TYR A 154 5.83 -1.10 -5.44
C TYR A 154 6.06 -2.51 -5.95
N ARG A 155 5.02 -3.36 -6.03
CA ARG A 155 5.23 -4.77 -6.45
C ARG A 155 5.12 -4.86 -7.95
N GLY A 156 3.99 -4.41 -8.50
CA GLY A 156 3.75 -4.44 -9.94
C GLY A 156 4.75 -3.59 -10.72
N PHE A 157 4.76 -2.27 -10.46
CA PHE A 157 5.53 -1.31 -11.25
C PHE A 157 7.02 -1.29 -10.89
N ALA A 158 7.39 -1.01 -9.64
CA ALA A 158 8.79 -0.76 -9.29
C ALA A 158 9.69 -2.00 -9.46
N ILE A 159 9.27 -3.19 -8.99
CA ILE A 159 10.05 -4.42 -9.17
C ILE A 159 10.25 -4.72 -10.66
N SER A 160 9.18 -4.73 -11.45
CA SER A 160 9.23 -5.04 -12.88
C SER A 160 10.07 -4.01 -13.66
N ALA A 161 9.98 -2.73 -13.31
CA ALA A 161 10.76 -1.66 -13.93
C ALA A 161 12.25 -1.73 -13.59
N LEU A 162 12.62 -2.21 -12.40
CA LEU A 162 14.01 -2.49 -12.02
C LEU A 162 14.54 -3.72 -12.75
N GLN A 163 13.77 -4.82 -12.77
CA GLN A 163 14.16 -6.06 -13.46
C GLN A 163 14.36 -5.85 -14.96
N GLY A 164 13.47 -5.11 -15.63
CA GLY A 164 13.65 -4.81 -17.06
C GLY A 164 14.81 -3.87 -17.39
N ARG A 165 15.45 -3.29 -16.37
CA ARG A 165 16.75 -2.59 -16.48
C ARG A 165 17.95 -3.48 -16.15
N GLY A 166 17.74 -4.79 -15.98
CA GLY A 166 18.79 -5.77 -15.72
C GLY A 166 19.19 -5.91 -14.25
N TRP A 167 18.46 -5.29 -13.31
CA TRP A 167 18.69 -5.53 -11.88
C TRP A 167 18.30 -6.96 -11.51
N ARG A 168 19.08 -7.59 -10.62
CA ARG A 168 18.74 -8.91 -10.08
C ARG A 168 17.45 -8.81 -9.27
N THR A 169 16.64 -9.86 -9.29
CA THR A 169 15.34 -9.89 -8.57
C THR A 169 15.45 -9.46 -7.11
N TRP A 170 16.46 -9.95 -6.37
CA TRP A 170 16.63 -9.56 -4.97
C TRP A 170 16.92 -8.06 -4.80
N GLN A 171 17.65 -7.43 -5.73
CA GLN A 171 17.92 -5.99 -5.69
C GLN A 171 16.63 -5.20 -5.96
N ALA A 172 15.86 -5.65 -6.95
CA ALA A 172 14.58 -5.03 -7.29
C ALA A 172 13.59 -5.10 -6.11
N VAL A 173 13.52 -6.25 -5.44
CA VAL A 173 12.72 -6.45 -4.23
C VAL A 173 13.20 -5.53 -3.11
N VAL A 174 14.48 -5.58 -2.74
CA VAL A 174 15.01 -4.78 -1.61
C VAL A 174 14.78 -3.29 -1.84
N LEU A 175 15.11 -2.76 -3.03
CA LEU A 175 14.96 -1.34 -3.31
C LEU A 175 13.49 -0.91 -3.35
N SER A 176 12.61 -1.72 -3.96
CA SER A 176 11.18 -1.42 -3.96
C SER A 176 10.58 -1.47 -2.56
N THR A 177 10.96 -2.47 -1.75
CA THR A 177 10.53 -2.59 -0.36
C THR A 177 11.03 -1.41 0.48
N LEU A 178 12.26 -0.94 0.28
CA LEU A 178 12.75 0.28 0.95
C LEU A 178 11.89 1.50 0.57
N SER A 179 11.57 1.70 -0.71
CA SER A 179 10.68 2.78 -1.14
C SER A 179 9.30 2.68 -0.49
N PHE A 180 8.71 1.48 -0.44
CA PHE A 180 7.46 1.19 0.26
C PHE A 180 7.56 1.53 1.76
N VAL A 181 8.64 1.15 2.45
CA VAL A 181 8.81 1.49 3.87
C VAL A 181 8.81 3.02 4.06
N PHE A 182 9.51 3.76 3.21
CA PHE A 182 9.65 5.21 3.38
C PHE A 182 8.40 6.02 3.01
N ILE A 183 7.40 5.48 2.31
CA ILE A 183 6.11 6.20 2.18
C ILE A 183 5.35 6.29 3.50
N HIS A 184 5.74 5.54 4.51
CA HIS A 184 5.14 5.65 5.84
C HIS A 184 5.67 6.88 6.60
N GLY A 185 6.42 7.78 5.93
CA GLY A 185 6.92 9.02 6.50
C GLY A 185 7.79 8.77 7.72
N ILE A 186 7.62 9.56 8.78
CA ILE A 186 8.39 9.41 10.04
C ILE A 186 8.15 8.04 10.70
N ALA A 187 6.97 7.42 10.52
CA ALA A 187 6.69 6.10 11.09
C ALA A 187 7.65 5.03 10.55
N SER A 188 8.21 5.23 9.37
CA SER A 188 9.21 4.34 8.78
C SER A 188 10.46 4.15 9.65
N ILE A 189 10.83 5.12 10.48
CA ILE A 189 12.00 5.01 11.38
C ILE A 189 11.72 4.00 12.48
N PHE A 190 10.54 4.07 13.09
CA PHE A 190 10.19 3.28 14.28
C PHE A 190 9.59 1.92 13.93
N MET A 191 8.92 1.82 12.77
CA MET A 191 8.28 0.60 12.29
C MET A 191 9.08 -0.12 11.22
N PHE A 192 10.35 0.27 11.00
CA PHE A 192 11.17 -0.23 9.89
C PHE A 192 11.15 -1.76 9.77
N PRO A 193 11.47 -2.57 10.81
CA PRO A 193 11.57 -4.01 10.64
C PRO A 193 10.22 -4.63 10.24
N PHE A 194 9.14 -4.11 10.82
CA PHE A 194 7.78 -4.58 10.56
C PHE A 194 7.36 -4.27 9.12
N LEU A 195 7.48 -3.01 8.68
CA LEU A 195 7.13 -2.58 7.33
C LEU A 195 8.02 -3.28 6.29
N PHE A 196 9.32 -3.42 6.57
CA PHE A 196 10.25 -4.07 5.65
C PHE A 196 9.89 -5.55 5.46
N LEU A 197 9.60 -6.29 6.54
CA LEU A 197 9.18 -7.68 6.46
C LEU A 197 7.82 -7.85 5.74
N ALA A 198 6.86 -6.98 6.00
CA ALA A 198 5.59 -6.97 5.26
C ALA A 198 5.83 -6.71 3.77
N GLY A 199 6.70 -5.76 3.44
CA GLY A 199 7.08 -5.47 2.07
C GLY A 199 7.75 -6.66 1.36
N LEU A 200 8.64 -7.38 2.03
CA LEU A 200 9.24 -8.62 1.52
C LEU A 200 8.20 -9.72 1.31
N LEU A 201 7.26 -9.89 2.25
CA LEU A 201 6.18 -10.87 2.16
C LEU A 201 5.32 -10.63 0.92
N TYR A 202 4.84 -9.40 0.73
CA TYR A 202 4.00 -9.05 -0.42
C TYR A 202 4.77 -9.14 -1.75
N ALA A 203 6.05 -8.77 -1.78
CA ALA A 203 6.90 -8.97 -2.94
C ALA A 203 7.10 -10.46 -3.26
N GLY A 204 7.27 -11.32 -2.24
CA GLY A 204 7.35 -12.77 -2.40
C GLY A 204 6.08 -13.37 -2.98
N ILE A 205 4.91 -12.95 -2.48
CA ILE A 205 3.60 -13.35 -3.00
C ILE A 205 3.45 -12.93 -4.48
N PHE A 206 3.78 -11.67 -4.80
CA PHE A 206 3.73 -11.16 -6.16
C PHE A 206 4.63 -11.96 -7.10
N LEU A 207 5.89 -12.20 -6.72
CA LEU A 207 6.84 -12.94 -7.57
C LEU A 207 6.46 -14.41 -7.75
N TRP A 208 5.88 -15.03 -6.73
CA TRP A 208 5.38 -16.41 -6.81
C TRP A 208 4.17 -16.54 -7.73
N ARG A 209 3.19 -15.64 -7.59
CA ARG A 209 1.93 -15.69 -8.34
C ARG A 209 1.99 -15.01 -9.70
N LYS A 210 2.93 -14.09 -9.88
CA LYS A 210 2.97 -13.11 -10.98
C LYS A 210 1.65 -12.35 -11.14
N ASP A 211 0.96 -12.17 -10.03
CA ASP A 211 -0.37 -11.56 -9.94
C ASP A 211 -0.48 -10.81 -8.61
N LEU A 212 -1.05 -9.61 -8.65
CA LEU A 212 -1.17 -8.71 -7.50
C LEU A 212 -2.41 -8.98 -6.65
N THR A 213 -3.39 -9.73 -7.14
CA THR A 213 -4.69 -9.92 -6.48
C THR A 213 -4.50 -10.42 -5.06
N LEU A 214 -3.73 -11.49 -4.85
CA LEU A 214 -3.54 -12.03 -3.50
C LEU A 214 -2.81 -11.04 -2.58
N ALA A 215 -1.80 -10.33 -3.08
CA ALA A 215 -1.08 -9.33 -2.29
C ALA A 215 -1.99 -8.16 -1.88
N ILE A 216 -2.80 -7.63 -2.81
CA ILE A 216 -3.79 -6.57 -2.55
C ILE A 216 -4.78 -7.00 -1.48
N TRP A 217 -5.31 -8.21 -1.58
CA TRP A 217 -6.27 -8.75 -0.61
C TRP A 217 -5.66 -8.86 0.78
N LEU A 218 -4.48 -9.48 0.88
CA LEU A 218 -3.82 -9.68 2.17
C LEU A 218 -3.36 -8.36 2.80
N HIS A 219 -2.93 -7.39 1.99
CA HIS A 219 -2.55 -6.07 2.46
C HIS A 219 -3.78 -5.31 2.97
N ALA A 220 -4.85 -5.18 2.17
CA ALA A 220 -6.06 -4.49 2.60
C ALA A 220 -6.71 -5.15 3.84
N LEU A 221 -6.67 -6.48 3.93
CA LEU A 221 -7.14 -7.21 5.11
C LEU A 221 -6.25 -6.98 6.32
N PHE A 222 -4.93 -6.94 6.15
CA PHE A 222 -4.02 -6.63 7.24
C PHE A 222 -4.28 -5.23 7.80
N ASP A 223 -4.44 -4.24 6.92
CA ASP A 223 -4.72 -2.85 7.32
C ASP A 223 -6.06 -2.72 8.04
N VAL A 224 -7.11 -3.41 7.57
CA VAL A 224 -8.43 -3.35 8.23
C VAL A 224 -8.41 -3.97 9.63
N MET A 225 -7.43 -4.83 9.95
CA MET A 225 -7.25 -5.31 11.33
C MET A 225 -7.00 -4.16 12.30
N ALA A 226 -6.43 -3.03 11.88
CA ALA A 226 -6.21 -1.88 12.75
C ALA A 226 -7.52 -1.24 13.24
N VAL A 227 -8.67 -1.52 12.61
CA VAL A 227 -9.99 -1.16 13.13
C VAL A 227 -10.29 -1.88 14.46
N MET A 228 -9.66 -3.04 14.71
CA MET A 228 -9.76 -3.75 15.99
C MET A 228 -9.11 -3.02 17.15
N ALA A 229 -8.32 -1.99 16.91
CA ALA A 229 -7.71 -1.26 17.99
C ALA A 229 -8.71 -0.35 18.74
N ILE A 230 -10.03 -0.32 18.43
CA ILE A 230 -11.09 0.32 19.26
C ILE A 230 -12.44 -0.40 19.31
#